data_AF-A0A967K0R7-F1
#
_entry.id   AF-A0A967K0R7-F1
#
_cell.length_a   1.000
_cell.length_b   1.000
_cell.length_c   1.000
_cell.angle_alpha   90.00
_cell.angle_beta   90.00
_cell.angle_gamma   90.00
#
_symmetry.space_group_name_H-M   'P 1'
#
loop_
_entity.id
_entity.type
_entity.pdbx_description
1 polymer ?
#
loop_
_entity_poly.entity_id
_entity_poly.type
_entity_poly.pdbx_seq_one_letter_code
_entity_poly.pdbx_strand_id
1 'polypeptide(L)'
;MSKKLILLWVSIFFLVGIGKGYSQEPQAEKKHIAVVCSDSSLASLRSFKGIIQRLQTADIPVEYAELNLKADGHENTTAKLKLLQPDLVITVGSPATLLIKENLPDLPLIFSTVLNPQTSGIIDASDSILDITGASLDIPIDIQFQKFKMIYGGLKKIGVIYTEQSEPLIEEARQIAPQLDLELVAIRIDSDRELPLALDSLCRVADGIWTTADDLIYTPQATKFMILVSLRNKKPIMGFSPSFVKSGALLGLNYDYKDIGRRAGGLAMRYLLGESLSEIPIASPGVIYLHINLKTATQMGIEVDQSLVDISKEIYK
;
A
#
# COMPACT_ATOMS: atom_id res chain seq x y z
N MET A 1 72.47 -74.13 -24.60
CA MET A 1 72.39 -73.57 -23.22
C MET A 1 72.85 -72.13 -23.25
N SER A 2 71.95 -71.17 -23.02
CA SER A 2 72.24 -69.83 -22.46
C SER A 2 70.96 -69.01 -22.58
N LYS A 3 70.34 -68.70 -21.43
CA LYS A 3 69.15 -67.86 -21.30
C LYS A 3 69.58 -66.41 -21.55
N LYS A 4 68.97 -65.72 -22.52
CA LYS A 4 69.04 -64.25 -22.63
C LYS A 4 67.87 -63.65 -21.85
N LEU A 5 68.20 -63.03 -20.72
CA LEU A 5 67.31 -62.22 -19.89
C LEU A 5 67.13 -60.86 -20.58
N ILE A 6 65.90 -60.54 -20.99
CA ILE A 6 65.53 -59.21 -21.50
C ILE A 6 65.03 -58.41 -20.29
N LEU A 7 65.82 -57.41 -19.86
CA LEU A 7 65.39 -56.43 -18.87
C LEU A 7 64.42 -55.45 -19.54
N LEU A 8 63.15 -55.48 -19.13
CA LEU A 8 62.12 -54.51 -19.51
C LEU A 8 62.26 -53.28 -18.59
N TRP A 9 62.65 -52.14 -19.15
CA TRP A 9 62.60 -50.85 -18.46
C TRP A 9 61.16 -50.36 -18.42
N VAL A 10 60.58 -50.31 -17.21
CA VAL A 10 59.26 -49.68 -16.98
C VAL A 10 59.48 -48.20 -16.70
N SER A 11 59.20 -47.37 -17.71
CA SER A 11 59.12 -45.91 -17.55
C SER A 11 57.82 -45.56 -16.84
N ILE A 12 57.91 -45.21 -15.55
CA ILE A 12 56.80 -44.66 -14.77
C ILE A 12 56.55 -43.22 -15.24
N PHE A 13 55.43 -43.00 -15.92
CA PHE A 13 54.90 -41.67 -16.20
C PHE A 13 54.33 -41.07 -14.91
N PHE A 14 54.97 -40.04 -14.37
CA PHE A 14 54.34 -39.13 -13.41
C PHE A 14 53.34 -38.26 -14.19
N LEU A 15 52.05 -38.59 -14.09
CA LEU A 15 50.97 -37.67 -14.45
C LEU A 15 50.94 -36.57 -13.39
N VAL A 16 51.48 -35.40 -13.72
CA VAL A 16 51.22 -34.16 -12.97
C VAL A 16 49.75 -33.82 -13.17
N GLY A 17 48.93 -34.21 -12.21
CA GLY A 17 47.54 -33.76 -12.12
C GLY A 17 47.52 -32.26 -11.87
N ILE A 18 47.27 -31.47 -12.91
CA ILE A 18 46.84 -30.08 -12.76
C ILE A 18 45.46 -30.16 -12.11
N GLY A 19 45.42 -30.07 -10.78
CA GLY A 19 44.19 -29.85 -10.03
C GLY A 19 43.63 -28.51 -10.45
N LYS A 20 42.66 -28.50 -11.37
CA LYS A 20 41.71 -27.40 -11.49
C LYS A 20 40.94 -27.36 -10.17
N GLY A 21 41.43 -26.56 -9.23
CA GLY A 21 40.63 -26.11 -8.12
C GLY A 21 39.42 -25.41 -8.70
N TYR A 22 38.28 -26.10 -8.70
CA TYR A 22 36.99 -25.43 -8.76
C TYR A 22 36.89 -24.63 -7.47
N SER A 23 37.33 -23.37 -7.51
CA SER A 23 36.94 -22.38 -6.54
C SER A 23 35.41 -22.39 -6.54
N GLN A 24 34.79 -22.92 -5.49
CA GLN A 24 33.37 -22.68 -5.29
C GLN A 24 33.20 -21.17 -5.24
N GLU A 25 32.43 -20.60 -6.18
CA GLU A 25 31.99 -19.22 -6.04
C GLU A 25 31.41 -19.07 -4.62
N PRO A 26 31.80 -18.03 -3.86
CA PRO A 26 31.24 -17.81 -2.54
C PRO A 26 29.72 -17.77 -2.69
N GLN A 27 29.05 -18.76 -2.10
CA GLN A 27 27.59 -18.83 -2.13
C GLN A 27 27.08 -17.54 -1.48
N ALA A 28 26.36 -16.73 -2.25
CA ALA A 28 25.84 -15.46 -1.76
C ALA A 28 25.11 -15.68 -0.43
N GLU A 29 25.48 -14.89 0.58
CA GLU A 29 24.91 -14.99 1.92
C GLU A 29 23.39 -14.81 1.82
N LYS A 30 22.65 -15.78 2.37
CA LYS A 30 21.19 -15.75 2.33
C LYS A 30 20.68 -14.65 3.25
N LYS A 31 19.73 -13.85 2.75
CA LYS A 31 19.02 -12.85 3.55
C LYS A 31 17.80 -13.47 4.22
N HIS A 32 17.66 -13.24 5.52
CA HIS A 32 16.55 -13.74 6.32
C HIS A 32 15.55 -12.62 6.57
N ILE A 33 14.33 -12.78 6.05
CA ILE A 33 13.25 -11.79 6.18
C ILE A 33 12.15 -12.37 7.07
N ALA A 34 11.54 -11.55 7.92
CA ALA A 34 10.28 -11.90 8.56
C ALA A 34 9.12 -11.15 7.92
N VAL A 35 8.06 -11.85 7.52
CA VAL A 35 6.82 -11.25 7.05
C VAL A 35 5.75 -11.44 8.12
N VAL A 36 5.29 -10.34 8.71
CA VAL A 36 4.33 -10.35 9.83
C VAL A 36 2.99 -9.81 9.34
N CYS A 37 1.99 -10.68 9.23
CA CYS A 37 0.64 -10.28 8.88
C CYS A 37 -0.18 -9.94 10.12
N SER A 38 -0.92 -8.83 10.08
CA SER A 38 -1.83 -8.44 11.17
C SER A 38 -2.94 -9.48 11.37
N ASP A 39 -3.46 -10.04 10.28
CA ASP A 39 -4.55 -11.01 10.27
C ASP A 39 -4.47 -11.96 9.07
N SER A 40 -5.48 -12.81 8.88
CA SER A 40 -5.62 -13.72 7.73
C SER A 40 -6.72 -13.29 6.75
N SER A 41 -7.05 -11.99 6.70
CA SER A 41 -8.04 -11.47 5.76
C SER A 41 -7.59 -11.70 4.31
N LEU A 42 -8.55 -11.71 3.36
CA LEU A 42 -8.22 -11.85 1.95
C LEU A 42 -7.29 -10.72 1.46
N ALA A 43 -7.43 -9.51 2.00
CA ALA A 43 -6.55 -8.39 1.72
C ALA A 43 -5.10 -8.69 2.16
N SER A 44 -4.91 -9.13 3.41
CA SER A 44 -3.61 -9.51 3.96
C SER A 44 -2.97 -10.64 3.17
N LEU A 45 -3.73 -11.70 2.87
CA LEU A 45 -3.24 -12.84 2.08
C LEU A 45 -2.84 -12.45 0.65
N ARG A 46 -3.59 -11.54 0.01
CA ARG A 46 -3.24 -11.02 -1.32
C ARG A 46 -1.95 -10.21 -1.28
N SER A 47 -1.79 -9.33 -0.28
CA SER A 47 -0.57 -8.55 -0.11
C SER A 47 0.63 -9.46 0.18
N PHE A 48 0.50 -10.38 1.14
CA PHE A 48 1.52 -11.39 1.43
C PHE A 48 1.96 -12.14 0.17
N LYS A 49 1.02 -12.63 -0.64
CA LYS A 49 1.34 -13.28 -1.92
C LYS A 49 2.09 -12.37 -2.89
N GLY A 50 1.78 -11.07 -2.90
CA GLY A 50 2.48 -10.07 -3.68
C GLY A 50 3.94 -9.90 -3.24
N ILE A 51 4.16 -9.80 -1.92
CA ILE A 51 5.48 -9.72 -1.30
C ILE A 51 6.31 -10.93 -1.69
N ILE A 52 5.83 -12.15 -1.38
CA ILE A 52 6.56 -13.39 -1.65
C ILE A 52 6.85 -13.55 -3.14
N GLN A 53 5.89 -13.23 -4.03
CA GLN A 53 6.13 -13.28 -5.47
C GLN A 53 7.30 -12.37 -5.88
N ARG A 54 7.42 -11.18 -5.29
CA ARG A 54 8.52 -10.27 -5.60
C ARG A 54 9.86 -10.76 -5.01
N LEU A 55 9.86 -11.23 -3.77
CA LEU A 55 11.05 -11.81 -3.12
C LEU A 55 11.60 -13.02 -3.89
N GLN A 56 10.73 -13.87 -4.46
CA GLN A 56 11.14 -15.03 -5.26
C GLN A 56 11.79 -14.67 -6.60
N THR A 57 11.59 -13.44 -7.08
CA THR A 57 12.21 -12.92 -8.32
C THR A 57 13.48 -12.12 -8.03
N ALA A 58 14.00 -12.18 -6.81
CA ALA A 58 15.21 -11.51 -6.42
C ALA A 58 16.45 -12.21 -6.98
N ASP A 59 17.46 -11.41 -7.39
CA ASP A 59 18.78 -11.93 -7.75
C ASP A 59 19.61 -12.33 -6.52
N ILE A 60 19.10 -12.03 -5.31
CA ILE A 60 19.68 -12.43 -4.02
C ILE A 60 18.88 -13.59 -3.42
N PRO A 61 19.53 -14.59 -2.81
CA PRO A 61 18.83 -15.68 -2.16
C PRO A 61 18.17 -15.20 -0.86
N VAL A 62 16.84 -15.32 -0.79
CA VAL A 62 16.02 -14.90 0.35
C VAL A 62 15.34 -16.11 0.99
N GLU A 63 15.46 -16.22 2.30
CA GLU A 63 14.61 -17.08 3.13
C GLU A 63 13.65 -16.20 3.95
N TYR A 64 12.42 -16.65 4.13
CA TYR A 64 11.44 -15.89 4.90
C TYR A 64 10.76 -16.74 5.97
N ALA A 65 10.46 -16.10 7.10
CA ALA A 65 9.53 -16.58 8.11
C ALA A 65 8.19 -15.86 7.96
N GLU A 66 7.08 -16.60 8.07
CA GLU A 66 5.73 -16.03 8.12
C GLU A 66 5.22 -16.06 9.55
N LEU A 67 4.72 -14.92 10.03
CA LEU A 67 4.10 -14.76 11.34
C LEU A 67 2.72 -14.14 11.18
N ASN A 68 1.78 -14.50 12.05
CA ASN A 68 0.43 -13.95 12.03
C ASN A 68 0.08 -13.38 13.40
N LEU A 69 0.08 -12.05 13.52
CA LEU A 69 -0.09 -11.37 14.81
C LEU A 69 -1.38 -11.79 15.53
N LYS A 70 -2.51 -11.86 14.80
CA LYS A 70 -3.79 -12.24 15.40
C LYS A 70 -3.79 -13.68 15.93
N ALA A 71 -3.11 -14.60 15.26
CA ALA A 71 -3.03 -16.00 15.68
C ALA A 71 -1.95 -16.26 16.73
N ASP A 72 -0.79 -15.62 16.59
CA ASP A 72 0.39 -15.81 17.44
C ASP A 72 0.30 -14.99 18.74
N GLY A 73 -0.35 -13.83 18.73
CA GLY A 73 -0.34 -12.87 19.83
C GLY A 73 0.92 -12.00 19.87
N HIS A 74 0.83 -10.87 20.57
CA HIS A 74 1.88 -9.83 20.58
C HIS A 74 3.20 -10.32 21.20
N GLU A 75 3.13 -10.95 22.37
CA GLU A 75 4.31 -11.44 23.12
C GLU A 75 5.07 -12.53 22.33
N ASN A 76 4.34 -13.49 21.76
CA ASN A 76 4.95 -14.56 20.99
C ASN A 76 5.55 -14.05 19.67
N THR A 77 4.87 -13.12 18.98
CA THR A 77 5.37 -12.51 17.74
C THR A 77 6.70 -11.79 18.00
N THR A 78 6.76 -10.96 19.06
CA THR A 78 7.97 -10.24 19.42
C THR A 78 9.09 -11.16 19.87
N ALA A 79 8.79 -12.19 20.68
CA ALA A 79 9.78 -13.19 21.10
C ALA A 79 10.38 -13.97 19.92
N LYS A 80 9.54 -14.40 18.97
CA LYS A 80 10.00 -15.08 17.74
C LYS A 80 10.92 -14.18 16.91
N LEU A 81 10.58 -12.90 16.74
CA LEU A 81 11.42 -11.96 15.98
C LEU A 81 12.77 -11.68 16.66
N LYS A 82 12.79 -11.56 18.00
CA LYS A 82 14.05 -11.43 18.76
C LYS A 82 14.95 -12.65 18.60
N LEU A 83 14.37 -13.84 18.50
CA LEU A 83 15.11 -15.08 18.27
C LEU A 83 15.60 -15.19 16.82
N LEU A 84 14.76 -14.80 15.86
CA LEU A 84 15.06 -14.88 14.43
C LEU A 84 16.11 -13.87 13.98
N GLN A 85 16.15 -12.68 14.61
CA GLN A 85 17.02 -11.56 14.22
C GLN A 85 17.07 -11.33 12.69
N PRO A 86 15.90 -11.11 12.04
CA PRO A 86 15.86 -10.99 10.59
C PRO A 86 16.63 -9.75 10.10
N ASP A 87 17.21 -9.84 8.89
CA ASP A 87 17.80 -8.70 8.18
C ASP A 87 16.76 -7.60 7.89
N LEU A 88 15.48 -7.98 7.74
CA LEU A 88 14.37 -7.09 7.43
C LEU A 88 13.05 -7.66 7.97
N VAL A 89 12.20 -6.79 8.50
CA VAL A 89 10.80 -7.11 8.79
C VAL A 89 9.90 -6.42 7.76
N ILE A 90 9.02 -7.21 7.13
CA ILE A 90 7.94 -6.70 6.29
C ILE A 90 6.61 -6.92 7.01
N THR A 91 5.87 -5.85 7.31
CA THR A 91 4.56 -5.96 7.96
C THR A 91 3.42 -5.83 6.96
N VAL A 92 2.31 -6.52 7.21
CA VAL A 92 1.06 -6.40 6.44
C VAL A 92 -0.03 -5.93 7.39
N GLY A 93 -0.43 -4.66 7.25
CA GLY A 93 -1.47 -3.99 8.05
C GLY A 93 -0.91 -3.25 9.26
N SER A 94 -1.63 -2.21 9.69
CA SER A 94 -1.20 -1.29 10.75
C SER A 94 -0.93 -1.97 12.11
N PRO A 95 -1.72 -2.94 12.60
CA PRO A 95 -1.45 -3.58 13.90
C PRO A 95 -0.07 -4.24 13.98
N ALA A 96 0.34 -4.95 12.92
CA ALA A 96 1.68 -5.52 12.83
C ALA A 96 2.75 -4.42 12.77
N THR A 97 2.56 -3.39 11.94
CA THR A 97 3.51 -2.28 11.82
C THR A 97 3.75 -1.58 13.16
N LEU A 98 2.69 -1.22 13.88
CA LEU A 98 2.78 -0.54 15.17
C LEU A 98 3.46 -1.41 16.23
N LEU A 99 3.12 -2.71 16.30
CA LEU A 99 3.79 -3.63 17.22
C LEU A 99 5.31 -3.62 17.04
N ILE A 100 5.78 -3.71 15.79
CA ILE A 100 7.22 -3.74 15.49
C ILE A 100 7.85 -2.39 15.79
N LYS A 101 7.26 -1.29 15.32
CA LYS A 101 7.73 0.08 15.58
C LYS A 101 7.92 0.33 17.09
N GLU A 102 6.97 -0.10 17.91
CA GLU A 102 6.98 0.17 19.36
C GLU A 102 7.91 -0.75 20.15
N ASN A 103 8.03 -2.02 19.77
CA ASN A 103 8.68 -3.05 20.62
C ASN A 103 10.02 -3.54 20.07
N LEU A 104 10.29 -3.30 18.79
CA LEU A 104 11.49 -3.74 18.07
C LEU A 104 11.99 -2.63 17.13
N PRO A 105 12.23 -1.40 17.64
CA PRO A 105 12.59 -0.24 16.82
C PRO A 105 13.94 -0.37 16.09
N ASP A 106 14.80 -1.28 16.54
CA ASP A 106 16.12 -1.52 15.93
C ASP A 106 16.05 -2.42 14.69
N LEU A 107 14.89 -3.04 14.40
CA LEU A 107 14.73 -3.88 13.21
C LEU A 107 14.34 -3.02 12.00
N PRO A 108 15.03 -3.16 10.85
CA PRO A 108 14.62 -2.51 9.61
C PRO A 108 13.19 -2.90 9.25
N LEU A 109 12.34 -1.90 8.93
CA LEU A 109 10.90 -2.10 8.81
C LEU A 109 10.35 -1.55 7.50
N ILE A 110 9.75 -2.43 6.70
CA ILE A 110 8.96 -2.06 5.52
C ILE A 110 7.50 -2.45 5.73
N PHE A 111 6.60 -1.48 5.78
CA PHE A 111 5.17 -1.79 5.89
C PHE A 111 4.50 -2.02 4.53
N SER A 112 3.38 -2.73 4.58
CA SER A 112 2.43 -2.91 3.49
C SER A 112 1.01 -2.75 4.02
N THR A 113 0.10 -2.32 3.14
CA THR A 113 -1.34 -2.19 3.43
C THR A 113 -1.66 -1.31 4.64
N VAL A 114 -0.97 -0.18 4.74
CA VAL A 114 -1.23 0.88 5.72
C VAL A 114 -1.92 2.05 5.03
N LEU A 115 -3.02 2.52 5.61
CA LEU A 115 -3.72 3.72 5.18
C LEU A 115 -3.25 4.90 6.02
N ASN A 116 -2.97 6.04 5.37
CA ASN A 116 -2.52 7.29 5.97
C ASN A 116 -1.36 7.10 6.99
N PRO A 117 -0.20 6.54 6.59
CA PRO A 117 0.89 6.23 7.52
C PRO A 117 1.40 7.47 8.28
N GLN A 118 1.27 8.66 7.68
CA GLN A 118 1.63 9.96 8.27
C GLN A 118 0.71 10.41 9.40
N THR A 119 -0.56 9.96 9.42
CA THR A 119 -1.53 10.36 10.45
C THR A 119 -1.93 9.22 11.37
N SER A 120 -1.53 7.99 11.04
CA SER A 120 -1.80 6.79 11.84
C SER A 120 -0.72 6.51 12.91
N GLY A 121 0.23 7.44 13.14
CA GLY A 121 1.36 7.26 14.05
C GLY A 121 2.40 6.23 13.58
N ILE A 122 2.39 5.86 12.29
CA ILE A 122 3.38 4.93 11.72
C ILE A 122 4.62 5.69 11.25
N ILE A 123 4.43 6.85 10.64
CA ILE A 123 5.49 7.77 10.24
C ILE A 123 5.31 9.06 11.01
N ASP A 124 6.23 9.34 11.92
CA ASP A 124 6.33 10.59 12.65
C ASP A 124 7.50 11.43 12.10
N ALA A 125 7.43 12.75 12.23
CA ALA A 125 8.51 13.64 11.79
C ALA A 125 9.86 13.38 12.51
N SER A 126 9.83 12.74 13.69
CA SER A 126 11.01 12.31 14.45
C SER A 126 11.58 10.96 14.00
N ASP A 127 10.88 10.22 13.13
CA ASP A 127 11.23 8.84 12.73
C ASP A 127 12.43 8.76 11.78
N SER A 128 13.18 9.85 11.64
CA SER A 128 14.52 9.88 11.03
C SER A 128 15.49 8.84 11.61
N ILE A 129 15.19 8.29 12.80
CA ILE A 129 15.97 7.24 13.49
C ILE A 129 15.45 5.82 13.19
N LEU A 130 14.19 5.66 12.79
CA LEU A 130 13.48 4.37 12.84
C LEU A 130 13.53 3.54 11.55
N ASP A 131 14.21 3.98 10.49
CA ASP A 131 14.36 3.23 9.25
C ASP A 131 13.03 2.60 8.74
N ILE A 132 11.92 3.38 8.77
CA ILE A 132 10.59 2.90 8.34
C ILE A 132 10.24 3.47 6.96
N THR A 133 9.92 2.59 6.03
CA THR A 133 9.27 2.94 4.74
C THR A 133 8.19 1.90 4.42
N GLY A 134 7.52 2.01 3.27
CA GLY A 134 6.50 1.02 2.94
C GLY A 134 5.66 1.31 1.71
N ALA A 135 4.72 0.41 1.45
CA ALA A 135 3.68 0.57 0.43
C ALA A 135 2.35 0.92 1.10
N SER A 136 1.91 2.17 0.94
CA SER A 136 0.66 2.66 1.50
C SER A 136 -0.54 2.32 0.60
N LEU A 137 -1.73 2.44 1.19
CA LEU A 137 -3.01 2.33 0.50
C LEU A 137 -3.47 3.68 -0.08
N ASP A 138 -2.67 4.73 0.09
CA ASP A 138 -3.07 6.09 -0.20
C ASP A 138 -2.95 6.36 -1.68
N ILE A 139 -4.09 6.54 -2.33
CA ILE A 139 -4.14 6.96 -3.73
C ILE A 139 -3.79 8.45 -3.78
N PRO A 140 -2.81 8.87 -4.60
CA PRO A 140 -2.43 10.27 -4.72
C PRO A 140 -3.62 11.19 -5.03
N ILE A 141 -3.72 12.32 -4.34
CA ILE A 141 -4.88 13.23 -4.42
C ILE A 141 -5.07 13.79 -5.83
N ASP A 142 -3.99 14.04 -6.55
CA ASP A 142 -4.02 14.48 -7.95
C ASP A 142 -4.74 13.45 -8.83
N ILE A 143 -4.43 12.16 -8.65
CA ILE A 143 -5.12 11.06 -9.35
C ILE A 143 -6.60 11.04 -8.95
N GLN A 144 -6.92 11.18 -7.66
CA GLN A 144 -8.30 11.20 -7.18
C GLN A 144 -9.11 12.33 -7.85
N PHE A 145 -8.59 13.56 -7.81
CA PHE A 145 -9.25 14.74 -8.37
C PHE A 145 -9.35 14.69 -9.89
N GLN A 146 -8.32 14.21 -10.58
CA GLN A 146 -8.37 13.98 -12.03
C GLN A 146 -9.47 12.99 -12.39
N LYS A 147 -9.60 11.86 -11.69
CA LYS A 147 -10.66 10.88 -11.96
C LYS A 147 -12.05 11.43 -11.67
N PHE A 148 -12.20 12.24 -10.62
CA PHE A 148 -13.46 12.91 -10.34
C PHE A 148 -13.83 13.89 -11.47
N LYS A 149 -12.90 14.74 -11.88
CA LYS A 149 -13.10 15.70 -12.98
C LYS A 149 -13.39 15.01 -14.32
N MET A 150 -12.75 13.87 -14.60
CA MET A 150 -13.00 13.07 -15.82
C MET A 150 -14.43 12.53 -15.87
N ILE A 151 -14.97 12.06 -14.73
CA ILE A 151 -16.34 11.52 -14.66
C ILE A 151 -17.37 12.64 -14.60
N TYR A 152 -17.06 13.74 -13.92
CA TYR A 152 -17.93 14.89 -13.76
C TYR A 152 -17.25 16.16 -14.29
N GLY A 153 -17.40 16.41 -15.59
CA GLY A 153 -16.75 17.56 -16.26
C GLY A 153 -17.20 18.94 -15.75
N GLY A 154 -18.30 19.02 -14.99
CA GLY A 154 -18.76 20.23 -14.32
C GLY A 154 -18.03 20.57 -13.01
N LEU A 155 -17.07 19.75 -12.58
CA LEU A 155 -16.36 19.93 -11.31
C LEU A 155 -15.40 21.13 -11.36
N LYS A 156 -15.67 22.17 -10.57
CA LYS A 156 -14.75 23.30 -10.33
C LYS A 156 -14.45 23.48 -8.85
N LYS A 157 -15.43 23.23 -7.98
CA LYS A 157 -15.31 23.31 -6.51
C LYS A 157 -15.51 21.92 -5.89
N ILE A 158 -14.47 21.41 -5.25
CA ILE A 158 -14.52 20.14 -4.51
C ILE A 158 -14.76 20.44 -3.03
N GLY A 159 -15.85 19.94 -2.48
CA GLY A 159 -16.17 20.02 -1.07
C GLY A 159 -15.57 18.85 -0.28
N VAL A 160 -15.04 19.10 0.91
CA VAL A 160 -14.60 18.06 1.85
C VAL A 160 -14.96 18.43 3.28
N ILE A 161 -15.45 17.46 4.04
CA ILE A 161 -15.61 17.56 5.49
C ILE A 161 -14.52 16.71 6.12
N TYR A 162 -13.84 17.25 7.12
CA TYR A 162 -12.64 16.63 7.67
C TYR A 162 -12.51 16.92 9.17
N THR A 163 -11.61 16.20 9.84
CA THR A 163 -11.28 16.38 11.26
C THR A 163 -9.78 16.61 11.42
N GLU A 164 -9.31 16.80 12.65
CA GLU A 164 -7.88 16.88 12.94
C GLU A 164 -7.09 15.67 12.43
N GLN A 165 -7.68 14.47 12.42
CA GLN A 165 -7.05 13.25 11.90
C GLN A 165 -6.68 13.36 10.42
N SER A 166 -7.50 14.06 9.64
CA SER A 166 -7.35 14.18 8.19
C SER A 166 -6.79 15.53 7.74
N GLU A 167 -6.49 16.46 8.66
CA GLU A 167 -5.94 17.80 8.36
C GLU A 167 -4.68 17.76 7.47
N PRO A 168 -3.67 16.89 7.71
CA PRO A 168 -2.47 16.87 6.85
C PRO A 168 -2.79 16.54 5.38
N LEU A 169 -3.77 15.65 5.16
CA LEU A 169 -4.24 15.27 3.83
C LEU A 169 -5.01 16.43 3.17
N ILE A 170 -5.75 17.22 3.95
CA ILE A 170 -6.45 18.40 3.45
C ILE A 170 -5.46 19.49 3.03
N GLU A 171 -4.39 19.71 3.78
CA GLU A 171 -3.35 20.68 3.41
C GLU A 171 -2.65 20.28 2.10
N GLU A 172 -2.35 19.00 1.89
CA GLU A 172 -1.87 18.49 0.60
C GLU A 172 -2.90 18.74 -0.52
N ALA A 173 -4.18 18.45 -0.27
CA ALA A 173 -5.25 18.68 -1.24
C ALA A 173 -5.42 20.16 -1.62
N ARG A 174 -5.21 21.10 -0.67
CA ARG A 174 -5.23 22.55 -0.94
C ARG A 174 -4.14 22.96 -1.91
N GLN A 175 -2.98 22.31 -1.85
CA GLN A 175 -1.87 22.59 -2.77
C GLN A 175 -2.08 21.98 -4.15
N ILE A 176 -2.73 20.81 -4.23
CA ILE A 176 -2.96 20.08 -5.48
C ILE A 176 -4.16 20.61 -6.26
N ALA A 177 -5.26 20.96 -5.61
CA ALA A 177 -6.49 21.37 -6.30
C ALA A 177 -6.26 22.50 -7.33
N PRO A 178 -5.52 23.60 -7.03
CA PRO A 178 -5.27 24.66 -8.00
C PRO A 178 -4.49 24.21 -9.24
N GLN A 179 -3.64 23.18 -9.11
CA GLN A 179 -2.86 22.62 -10.22
C GLN A 179 -3.75 21.87 -11.24
N LEU A 180 -4.99 21.57 -10.87
CA LEU A 180 -5.98 20.89 -11.69
C LEU A 180 -7.17 21.80 -12.04
N ASP A 181 -7.03 23.11 -11.89
CA ASP A 181 -8.09 24.12 -12.04
C ASP A 181 -9.30 23.85 -11.13
N LEU A 182 -9.05 23.38 -9.92
CA LEU A 182 -10.06 23.09 -8.90
C LEU A 182 -9.86 23.99 -7.67
N GLU A 183 -10.96 24.35 -7.02
CA GLU A 183 -10.98 25.00 -5.72
C GLU A 183 -11.41 23.97 -4.66
N LEU A 184 -10.63 23.85 -3.58
CA LEU A 184 -11.00 23.02 -2.44
C LEU A 184 -11.79 23.84 -1.41
N VAL A 185 -13.03 23.44 -1.15
CA VAL A 185 -13.86 23.97 -0.08
C VAL A 185 -13.86 22.96 1.07
N ALA A 186 -13.07 23.23 2.10
CA ALA A 186 -12.89 22.32 3.23
C ALA A 186 -13.57 22.86 4.50
N ILE A 187 -14.36 22.03 5.17
CA ILE A 187 -15.00 22.34 6.45
C ILE A 187 -14.49 21.36 7.50
N ARG A 188 -13.77 21.87 8.49
CA ARG A 188 -13.38 21.09 9.67
C ARG A 188 -14.58 20.95 10.61
N ILE A 189 -14.77 19.76 11.16
CA ILE A 189 -15.67 19.50 12.27
C ILE A 189 -14.92 18.80 13.40
N ASP A 190 -15.33 19.02 14.64
CA ASP A 190 -14.73 18.36 15.80
C ASP A 190 -15.68 17.29 16.39
N SER A 191 -16.93 17.22 15.92
CA SER A 191 -17.92 16.21 16.32
C SER A 191 -18.87 15.81 15.18
N ASP A 192 -19.37 14.58 15.24
CA ASP A 192 -20.36 14.03 14.30
C ASP A 192 -21.67 14.82 14.27
N ARG A 193 -21.99 15.55 15.34
CA ARG A 193 -23.18 16.41 15.46
C ARG A 193 -23.17 17.60 14.51
N GLU A 194 -21.99 18.03 14.07
CA GLU A 194 -21.82 19.16 13.16
C GLU A 194 -21.97 18.76 11.69
N LEU A 195 -21.87 17.47 11.40
CA LEU A 195 -21.91 16.91 10.04
C LEU A 195 -23.13 17.39 9.22
N PRO A 196 -24.38 17.44 9.75
CA PRO A 196 -25.53 17.92 8.98
C PRO A 196 -25.38 19.36 8.50
N LEU A 197 -24.86 20.26 9.34
CA LEU A 197 -24.69 21.68 9.00
C LEU A 197 -23.53 21.89 8.04
N ALA A 198 -22.42 21.17 8.26
CA ALA A 198 -21.26 21.21 7.38
C ALA A 198 -21.62 20.71 5.97
N LEU A 199 -22.34 19.58 5.89
CA LEU A 199 -22.75 19.00 4.61
C LEU A 199 -23.75 19.90 3.85
N ASP A 200 -24.72 20.48 4.55
CA ASP A 200 -25.67 21.43 3.95
C ASP A 200 -24.94 22.67 3.40
N SER A 201 -23.95 23.18 4.14
CA SER A 201 -23.10 24.29 3.70
C SER A 201 -22.29 23.93 2.45
N LEU A 202 -21.64 22.76 2.42
CA LEU A 202 -20.93 22.27 1.23
C LEU A 202 -21.85 22.10 0.04
N CYS A 203 -23.05 21.55 0.22
CA CYS A 203 -24.01 21.36 -0.87
C CYS A 203 -24.46 22.68 -1.51
N ARG A 204 -24.33 23.82 -0.84
CA ARG A 204 -24.63 25.14 -1.43
C ARG A 204 -23.51 25.67 -2.33
N VAL A 205 -22.26 25.30 -2.05
CA VAL A 205 -21.09 25.98 -2.65
C VAL A 205 -20.21 25.06 -3.50
N ALA A 206 -20.18 23.76 -3.22
CA ALA A 206 -19.36 22.80 -3.96
C ALA A 206 -20.12 22.21 -5.16
N ASP A 207 -19.37 21.81 -6.18
CA ASP A 207 -19.92 21.11 -7.35
C ASP A 207 -19.97 19.59 -7.12
N GLY A 208 -19.00 19.05 -6.38
CA GLY A 208 -18.92 17.66 -5.97
C GLY A 208 -18.24 17.53 -4.61
N ILE A 209 -18.45 16.40 -3.94
CA ILE A 209 -17.92 16.13 -2.59
C ILE A 209 -16.87 15.02 -2.69
N TRP A 210 -15.69 15.27 -2.17
CA TRP A 210 -14.64 14.28 -2.00
C TRP A 210 -14.64 13.77 -0.56
N THR A 211 -14.54 12.45 -0.38
CA THR A 211 -14.46 11.83 0.94
C THR A 211 -13.14 11.12 1.13
N THR A 212 -12.60 11.22 2.35
CA THR A 212 -11.36 10.57 2.80
C THR A 212 -11.70 9.60 3.93
N ALA A 213 -10.84 8.64 4.26
CA ALA A 213 -11.10 7.81 5.43
C ALA A 213 -10.89 8.63 6.71
N ASP A 214 -11.96 8.75 7.50
CA ASP A 214 -12.01 9.48 8.77
C ASP A 214 -13.07 8.84 9.66
N ASP A 215 -12.66 8.28 10.80
CA ASP A 215 -13.51 7.39 11.59
C ASP A 215 -14.64 8.14 12.30
N LEU A 216 -14.46 9.45 12.54
CA LEU A 216 -15.49 10.31 13.13
C LEU A 216 -16.58 10.61 12.10
N ILE A 217 -16.20 10.81 10.84
CA ILE A 217 -17.13 11.22 9.78
C ILE A 217 -17.84 10.04 9.14
N TYR A 218 -17.16 8.91 8.92
CA TYR A 218 -17.65 7.85 8.03
C TYR A 218 -18.16 6.60 8.74
N THR A 219 -19.01 6.81 9.75
CA THR A 219 -19.85 5.74 10.30
C THR A 219 -20.89 5.26 9.27
N PRO A 220 -21.45 4.05 9.40
CA PRO A 220 -22.51 3.58 8.49
C PRO A 220 -23.72 4.52 8.43
N GLN A 221 -24.10 5.10 9.57
CA GLN A 221 -25.21 6.04 9.68
C GLN A 221 -24.89 7.37 8.98
N ALA A 222 -23.72 7.94 9.27
CA ALA A 222 -23.27 9.19 8.67
C ALA A 222 -23.09 9.07 7.15
N THR A 223 -22.49 7.98 6.69
CA THR A 223 -22.34 7.68 5.25
C THR A 223 -23.69 7.64 4.55
N LYS A 224 -24.67 6.92 5.11
CA LYS A 224 -26.03 6.85 4.54
C LYS A 224 -26.69 8.23 4.49
N PHE A 225 -26.54 9.03 5.55
CA PHE A 225 -27.04 10.40 5.59
C PHE A 225 -26.39 11.27 4.51
N MET A 226 -25.06 11.20 4.37
CA MET A 226 -24.31 11.97 3.38
C MET A 226 -24.76 11.65 1.95
N ILE A 227 -24.87 10.36 1.60
CA ILE A 227 -25.37 9.92 0.29
C ILE A 227 -26.78 10.49 0.03
N LEU A 228 -27.70 10.38 1.00
CA LEU A 228 -29.08 10.83 0.82
C LEU A 228 -29.18 12.35 0.57
N VAL A 229 -28.41 13.14 1.33
CA VAL A 229 -28.37 14.60 1.16
C VAL A 229 -27.69 14.98 -0.16
N SER A 230 -26.61 14.30 -0.53
CA SER A 230 -25.92 14.47 -1.81
C SER A 230 -26.85 14.21 -3.00
N LEU A 231 -27.59 13.09 -2.98
CA LEU A 231 -28.56 12.77 -4.03
C LEU A 231 -29.67 13.81 -4.13
N ARG A 232 -30.22 14.27 -2.99
CA ARG A 232 -31.27 15.29 -2.95
C ARG A 232 -30.81 16.62 -3.55
N ASN A 233 -29.56 17.01 -3.30
CA ASN A 233 -28.98 18.26 -3.79
C ASN A 233 -28.27 18.12 -5.14
N LYS A 234 -28.28 16.92 -5.74
CA LYS A 234 -27.54 16.59 -6.98
C LYS A 234 -26.05 16.95 -6.91
N LYS A 235 -25.41 16.66 -5.77
CA LYS A 235 -23.98 16.89 -5.54
C LYS A 235 -23.26 15.55 -5.54
N PRO A 236 -22.58 15.14 -6.64
CA PRO A 236 -21.93 13.85 -6.70
C PRO A 236 -20.88 13.68 -5.59
N ILE A 237 -20.77 12.45 -5.07
CA ILE A 237 -19.74 12.07 -4.10
C ILE A 237 -18.71 11.18 -4.79
N MET A 238 -17.43 11.48 -4.59
CA MET A 238 -16.32 10.54 -4.76
C MET A 238 -16.05 9.86 -3.42
N GLY A 239 -16.31 8.55 -3.35
CA GLY A 239 -16.02 7.71 -2.20
C GLY A 239 -14.58 7.19 -2.16
N PHE A 240 -14.05 6.90 -0.97
CA PHE A 240 -12.74 6.26 -0.79
C PHE A 240 -12.77 4.71 -0.88
N SER A 241 -13.93 4.10 -1.18
CA SER A 241 -14.03 2.64 -1.27
C SER A 241 -15.22 2.16 -2.13
N PRO A 242 -15.20 0.90 -2.61
CA PRO A 242 -16.31 0.33 -3.37
C PRO A 242 -17.64 0.27 -2.60
N SER A 243 -17.60 0.16 -1.27
CA SER A 243 -18.81 0.15 -0.44
C SER A 243 -19.54 1.51 -0.45
N PHE A 244 -18.81 2.62 -0.60
CA PHE A 244 -19.39 3.95 -0.80
C PHE A 244 -20.13 4.04 -2.14
N VAL A 245 -19.52 3.52 -3.20
CA VAL A 245 -20.11 3.49 -4.55
C VAL A 245 -21.40 2.67 -4.54
N LYS A 246 -21.35 1.49 -3.92
CA LYS A 246 -22.53 0.63 -3.71
C LYS A 246 -23.63 1.33 -2.90
N SER A 247 -23.25 2.19 -1.96
CA SER A 247 -24.21 2.94 -1.13
C SER A 247 -24.84 4.12 -1.86
N GLY A 248 -24.24 4.61 -2.95
CA GLY A 248 -24.79 5.68 -3.79
C GLY A 248 -23.80 6.77 -4.21
N ALA A 249 -22.53 6.69 -3.82
CA ALA A 249 -21.51 7.59 -4.34
C ALA A 249 -21.39 7.43 -5.87
N LEU A 250 -21.05 8.52 -6.59
CA LEU A 250 -20.95 8.53 -8.05
C LEU A 250 -19.79 7.64 -8.51
N LEU A 251 -18.64 7.79 -7.84
CA LEU A 251 -17.45 7.03 -8.13
C LEU A 251 -16.71 6.71 -6.84
N GLY A 252 -15.76 5.78 -6.95
CA GLY A 252 -14.77 5.54 -5.92
C GLY A 252 -13.56 4.87 -6.52
N LEU A 253 -12.43 5.05 -5.85
CA LEU A 253 -11.19 4.39 -6.23
C LEU A 253 -10.83 3.33 -5.21
N ASN A 254 -10.19 2.27 -5.68
CA ASN A 254 -9.61 1.23 -4.85
C ASN A 254 -8.31 0.75 -5.50
N TYR A 255 -7.64 -0.22 -4.89
CA TYR A 255 -6.34 -0.72 -5.33
C TYR A 255 -6.29 -2.25 -5.30
N ASP A 256 -5.29 -2.84 -5.95
CA ASP A 256 -5.01 -4.27 -5.84
C ASP A 256 -4.07 -4.55 -4.67
N TYR A 257 -4.56 -5.15 -3.58
CA TYR A 257 -3.72 -5.57 -2.45
C TYR A 257 -2.51 -6.41 -2.87
N LYS A 258 -2.60 -7.21 -3.93
CA LYS A 258 -1.46 -7.97 -4.44
C LYS A 258 -0.40 -7.06 -5.07
N ASP A 259 -0.82 -5.99 -5.75
CA ASP A 259 0.09 -4.97 -6.25
C ASP A 259 0.79 -4.24 -5.10
N ILE A 260 0.03 -3.83 -4.07
CA ILE A 260 0.60 -3.22 -2.85
C ILE A 260 1.70 -4.12 -2.24
N GLY A 261 1.43 -5.41 -2.11
CA GLY A 261 2.41 -6.38 -1.63
C GLY A 261 3.64 -6.49 -2.52
N ARG A 262 3.47 -6.52 -3.84
CA ARG A 262 4.61 -6.51 -4.79
C ARG A 262 5.45 -5.25 -4.66
N ARG A 263 4.82 -4.10 -4.43
CA ARG A 263 5.52 -2.83 -4.22
C ARG A 263 6.34 -2.86 -2.94
N ALA A 264 5.77 -3.31 -1.83
CA ALA A 264 6.51 -3.51 -0.57
C ALA A 264 7.70 -4.48 -0.76
N GLY A 265 7.49 -5.62 -1.42
CA GLY A 265 8.59 -6.52 -1.77
C GLY A 265 9.64 -5.88 -2.68
N GLY A 266 9.26 -4.93 -3.53
CA GLY A 266 10.19 -4.17 -4.37
C GLY A 266 11.05 -3.20 -3.57
N LEU A 267 10.47 -2.54 -2.55
CA LEU A 267 11.21 -1.71 -1.60
C LEU A 267 12.19 -2.56 -0.79
N ALA A 268 11.76 -3.76 -0.37
CA ALA A 268 12.64 -4.73 0.29
C ALA A 268 13.86 -5.08 -0.57
N MET A 269 13.70 -5.22 -1.89
CA MET A 269 14.84 -5.48 -2.79
C MET A 269 15.80 -4.31 -2.87
N ARG A 270 15.28 -3.07 -2.91
CA ARG A 270 16.14 -1.87 -2.88
C ARG A 270 16.99 -1.84 -1.61
N TYR A 271 16.35 -2.09 -0.46
CA TYR A 271 17.03 -2.18 0.82
C TYR A 271 18.10 -3.27 0.87
N LEU A 272 17.76 -4.49 0.49
CA LEU A 272 18.69 -5.62 0.54
C LEU A 272 19.84 -5.51 -0.50
N LEU A 273 19.68 -4.66 -1.51
CA LEU A 273 20.75 -4.28 -2.45
C LEU A 273 21.61 -3.10 -1.95
N GLY A 274 21.35 -2.59 -0.75
CA GLY A 274 22.19 -1.63 -0.04
C GLY A 274 21.66 -0.19 0.00
N GLU A 275 20.45 0.08 -0.48
CA GLU A 275 19.82 1.40 -0.33
C GLU A 275 19.32 1.60 1.11
N SER A 276 19.50 2.81 1.66
CA SER A 276 19.02 3.13 3.01
C SER A 276 17.48 3.20 3.06
N LEU A 277 16.85 2.68 4.11
CA LEU A 277 15.38 2.78 4.26
C LEU A 277 14.90 4.23 4.33
N SER A 278 15.68 5.13 4.93
CA SER A 278 15.38 6.57 5.00
C SER A 278 15.41 7.29 3.64
N GLU A 279 16.07 6.72 2.63
CA GLU A 279 16.14 7.27 1.27
C GLU A 279 15.04 6.69 0.36
N ILE A 280 14.39 5.60 0.78
CA ILE A 280 13.34 4.94 0.01
C ILE A 280 11.99 5.62 0.31
N PRO A 281 11.38 6.32 -0.67
CA PRO A 281 10.09 6.95 -0.46
C PRO A 281 8.97 5.92 -0.31
N ILE A 282 7.94 6.27 0.46
CA ILE A 282 6.71 5.49 0.58
C ILE A 282 6.08 5.35 -0.80
N ALA A 283 5.71 4.12 -1.15
CA ALA A 283 5.10 3.80 -2.43
C ALA A 283 3.57 3.84 -2.33
N SER A 284 2.94 4.70 -3.12
CA SER A 284 1.49 4.67 -3.36
C SER A 284 1.07 3.46 -4.22
N PRO A 285 -0.22 3.10 -4.29
CA PRO A 285 -0.71 2.02 -5.16
C PRO A 285 -0.31 2.19 -6.63
N GLY A 286 0.18 1.14 -7.27
CA GLY A 286 0.54 1.14 -8.70
C GLY A 286 -0.64 0.75 -9.61
N VAL A 287 -1.54 -0.09 -9.11
CA VAL A 287 -2.78 -0.48 -9.80
C VAL A 287 -3.99 0.10 -9.06
N ILE A 288 -4.65 1.05 -9.70
CA ILE A 288 -5.84 1.73 -9.18
C ILE A 288 -7.06 1.27 -9.98
N TYR A 289 -8.09 0.81 -9.27
CA TYR A 289 -9.36 0.38 -9.80
C TYR A 289 -10.41 1.49 -9.68
N LEU A 290 -11.09 1.75 -10.79
CA LEU A 290 -12.20 2.70 -10.85
C LEU A 290 -13.53 1.96 -10.65
N HIS A 291 -14.37 2.48 -9.76
CA HIS A 291 -15.72 2.02 -9.52
C HIS A 291 -16.69 3.16 -9.87
N ILE A 292 -17.74 2.89 -10.66
CA ILE A 292 -18.71 3.91 -11.10
C ILE A 292 -20.14 3.46 -10.82
N ASN A 293 -20.96 4.36 -10.27
CA ASN A 293 -22.39 4.17 -10.11
C ASN A 293 -23.17 4.89 -11.21
N LEU A 294 -23.53 4.15 -12.26
CA LEU A 294 -24.29 4.70 -13.40
C LEU A 294 -25.72 5.07 -13.01
N LYS A 295 -26.28 4.44 -11.98
CA LYS A 295 -27.60 4.83 -11.45
C LYS A 295 -27.54 6.21 -10.82
N THR A 296 -26.53 6.46 -9.98
CA THR A 296 -26.28 7.79 -9.41
C THR A 296 -26.01 8.81 -10.52
N ALA A 297 -25.16 8.48 -11.49
CA ALA A 297 -24.88 9.36 -12.63
C ALA A 297 -26.16 9.77 -13.36
N THR A 298 -27.01 8.79 -13.70
CA THR A 298 -28.32 9.01 -14.35
C THR A 298 -29.23 9.90 -13.50
N GLN A 299 -29.35 9.63 -12.20
CA GLN A 299 -30.17 10.43 -11.29
C GLN A 299 -29.70 11.89 -11.18
N MET A 300 -28.40 12.11 -11.33
CA MET A 300 -27.78 13.44 -11.27
C MET A 300 -27.69 14.12 -12.64
N GLY A 301 -28.04 13.43 -13.74
CA GLY A 301 -27.91 13.97 -15.10
C GLY A 301 -26.46 14.09 -15.56
N ILE A 302 -25.58 13.21 -15.06
CA ILE A 302 -24.15 13.16 -15.42
C ILE A 302 -23.98 12.12 -16.52
N GLU A 303 -23.50 12.55 -17.68
CA GLU A 303 -23.11 11.66 -18.76
C GLU A 303 -21.70 11.13 -18.51
N VAL A 304 -21.57 9.81 -18.42
CA VAL A 304 -20.27 9.14 -18.22
C VAL A 304 -19.82 8.59 -19.56
N ASP A 305 -18.62 8.99 -19.99
CA ASP A 305 -18.01 8.50 -21.22
C ASP A 305 -17.86 6.97 -21.21
N GLN A 306 -18.20 6.32 -22.32
CA GLN A 306 -18.16 4.86 -22.43
C GLN A 306 -16.74 4.30 -22.20
N SER A 307 -15.70 5.03 -22.61
CA SER A 307 -14.31 4.64 -22.35
C SER A 307 -13.99 4.52 -20.86
N LEU A 308 -14.61 5.34 -20.01
CA LEU A 308 -14.47 5.26 -18.55
C LEU A 308 -15.23 4.07 -17.98
N VAL A 309 -16.39 3.75 -18.56
CA VAL A 309 -17.17 2.56 -18.20
C VAL A 309 -16.40 1.28 -18.52
N ASP A 310 -15.76 1.23 -19.69
CA ASP A 310 -15.05 0.04 -20.18
C ASP A 310 -13.80 -0.30 -19.36
N ILE A 311 -13.11 0.72 -18.83
CA ILE A 311 -11.93 0.53 -17.95
C ILE A 311 -12.30 0.36 -16.47
N SER A 312 -13.57 0.56 -16.11
CA SER A 312 -14.00 0.45 -14.72
C SER A 312 -13.92 -0.99 -14.24
N LYS A 313 -13.42 -1.17 -13.02
CA LYS A 313 -13.34 -2.48 -12.38
C LYS A 313 -14.73 -3.04 -12.09
N GLU A 314 -15.65 -2.18 -11.68
CA GLU A 314 -17.03 -2.54 -11.39
C GLU A 314 -17.98 -1.37 -11.66
N ILE A 315 -19.14 -1.70 -12.20
CA ILE A 315 -20.21 -0.77 -12.53
C ILE A 315 -21.46 -1.11 -11.71
N TYR A 316 -21.99 -0.12 -11.00
CA TYR A 316 -23.21 -0.24 -10.21
C TYR A 316 -24.38 0.38 -11.00
N LYS A 317 -25.47 -0.39 -11.13
CA LYS A 317 -26.66 -0.05 -11.92
C LYS A 317 -27.92 -0.09 -11.07
#